data_AF-A0A0F9CWZ3-F1
#
_entry.id   AF-A0A0F9CWZ3-F1
#
_cell.length_a   1.000
_cell.length_b   1.000
_cell.length_c   1.000
_cell.angle_alpha   90.00
_cell.angle_beta   90.00
_cell.angle_gamma   90.00
#
_symmetry.space_group_name_H-M   'P 1'
#
loop_
_entity.id
_entity.type
_entity.pdbx_description
1 polymer ?
#
loop_
_entity_poly.entity_id
_entity_poly.type
_entity_poly.pdbx_seq_one_letter_code
_entity_poly.pdbx_strand_id
1 'polypeptide(L)'
;MNEVPLTIRRAPVIYVCGPMAGLNWEGMDDWREEVRQRMPDCEIRSPTRGKDWIKDVKQLDGLAYDEQLFGSISAIIKRDHWDVHGS
;
A
#
# COMPACT_ATOMS: atom_id res chain seq x y z
N MET A 1 -7.35 -34.26 29.67
CA MET A 1 -6.66 -33.11 29.06
C MET A 1 -7.63 -32.51 28.07
N ASN A 2 -8.08 -31.27 28.28
CA ASN A 2 -8.95 -30.61 27.32
C ASN A 2 -8.06 -29.99 26.24
N GLU A 3 -8.19 -30.47 25.01
CA GLU A 3 -7.56 -29.84 23.86
C GLU A 3 -8.25 -28.51 23.59
N VAL A 4 -7.53 -27.41 23.77
CA VAL A 4 -7.99 -26.08 23.35
C VAL A 4 -7.78 -26.00 21.84
N PRO A 5 -8.81 -25.70 21.03
CA PRO A 5 -8.65 -25.61 19.59
C PRO A 5 -7.66 -24.49 19.24
N LEU A 6 -6.57 -24.83 18.55
CA LEU A 6 -5.68 -23.87 17.92
C LEU A 6 -6.49 -23.09 16.88
N THR A 7 -6.94 -21.89 17.25
CA THR A 7 -7.59 -21.00 16.28
C THR A 7 -6.49 -20.44 15.39
N ILE A 8 -6.42 -20.87 14.13
CA ILE A 8 -5.53 -20.26 13.14
C ILE A 8 -6.04 -18.84 12.90
N ARG A 9 -5.47 -17.87 13.61
CA ARG A 9 -5.70 -16.46 13.32
C ARG A 9 -4.96 -16.15 12.03
N ARG A 10 -5.66 -15.63 11.03
CA ARG A 10 -5.02 -15.05 9.85
C ARG A 10 -4.06 -13.95 10.31
N ALA A 11 -2.91 -13.84 9.65
CA ALA A 11 -1.94 -12.78 9.93
C ALA A 11 -2.66 -11.42 9.92
N PRO A 12 -2.39 -10.52 10.88
CA PRO A 12 -2.93 -9.17 10.84
C PRO A 12 -2.54 -8.48 9.54
N VAL A 13 -3.51 -7.83 8.89
CA VAL A 13 -3.27 -7.05 7.68
C VAL A 13 -3.04 -5.60 8.09
N ILE A 14 -1.89 -5.05 7.73
CA ILE A 14 -1.49 -3.67 8.05
C ILE A 14 -1.34 -2.89 6.75
N TYR A 15 -2.09 -1.80 6.63
CA TYR A 15 -2.01 -0.91 5.48
C TYR A 15 -1.11 0.29 5.79
N VAL A 16 0.04 0.40 5.12
CA VAL A 16 1.05 1.45 5.36
C VAL A 16 0.85 2.66 4.45
N CYS A 17 -0.04 3.57 4.89
CA CYS A 17 -0.22 4.90 4.31
C CYS A 17 1.00 5.79 4.55
N GLY A 18 1.28 6.69 3.62
CA GLY A 18 2.39 7.64 3.73
C GLY A 18 2.56 8.46 2.46
N PRO A 19 3.46 9.46 2.50
CA PRO A 19 3.61 10.44 1.42
C PRO A 19 3.94 9.78 0.08
N MET A 20 3.47 10.40 -1.01
CA MET A 20 3.70 9.95 -2.38
C MET A 20 3.98 11.12 -3.32
N ALA A 21 3.19 12.19 -3.23
CA ALA A 21 3.43 13.41 -4.00
C ALA A 21 4.78 14.02 -3.63
N GLY A 22 5.52 14.46 -4.63
CA GLY A 22 6.85 15.06 -4.48
C GLY A 22 7.97 14.05 -4.23
N LEU A 23 7.69 12.76 -4.20
CA LEU A 23 8.68 11.71 -3.96
C LEU A 23 8.94 10.87 -5.22
N ASN A 24 10.12 10.26 -5.27
CA ASN A 24 10.48 9.19 -6.19
C ASN A 24 10.09 7.82 -5.60
N TRP A 25 10.34 6.73 -6.33
CA TRP A 25 10.04 5.38 -5.84
C TRP A 25 10.67 5.06 -4.48
N GLU A 26 11.96 5.34 -4.29
CA GLU A 26 12.65 5.10 -3.01
C GLU A 26 11.96 5.82 -1.85
N GLY A 27 11.70 7.13 -1.98
CA GLY A 27 11.03 7.93 -0.96
C GLY A 27 9.60 7.43 -0.66
N MET A 28 8.96 6.79 -1.64
CA MET A 28 7.67 6.16 -1.45
C MET A 28 7.78 4.79 -0.79
N ASP A 29 8.63 3.89 -1.27
CA ASP A 29 8.48 2.45 -0.99
C ASP A 29 9.50 1.89 0.01
N ASP A 30 10.70 2.46 0.11
CA ASP A 30 11.79 1.84 0.88
C ASP A 30 11.44 1.64 2.35
N TRP A 31 10.82 2.64 2.98
CA TRP A 31 10.39 2.53 4.37
C TRP A 31 9.25 1.51 4.56
N ARG A 32 8.44 1.26 3.53
CA ARG A 32 7.37 0.26 3.56
C ARG A 32 7.93 -1.14 3.49
N GLU A 33 9.00 -1.31 2.72
CA GLU A 33 9.76 -2.56 2.69
C GLU A 33 10.47 -2.81 4.02
N GLU A 34 11.03 -1.77 4.64
CA GLU A 34 11.57 -1.87 6.00
C GLU A 34 10.50 -2.32 7.01
N VAL A 35 9.27 -1.77 6.93
CA VAL A 35 8.16 -2.21 7.79
C VAL A 35 7.82 -3.68 7.54
N ARG A 36 7.81 -4.14 6.28
CA ARG A 36 7.60 -5.56 5.93
C ARG A 36 8.64 -6.47 6.55
N GLN A 37 9.90 -6.07 6.53
CA GLN A 37 11.00 -6.84 7.11
C GLN A 37 10.94 -6.87 8.65
N ARG A 38 10.50 -5.79 9.28
CA ARG A 38 10.36 -5.69 10.74
C ARG A 38 9.10 -6.36 11.29
N MET A 39 8.09 -6.60 10.44
CA MET A 39 6.79 -7.17 10.85
C MET A 39 6.43 -8.42 10.02
N PRO A 40 7.24 -9.50 10.08
CA PRO A 40 7.05 -10.69 9.24
C PRO A 40 5.77 -11.47 9.54
N ASP A 41 5.21 -11.31 10.76
CA ASP A 41 3.97 -11.96 11.17
C ASP A 41 2.71 -11.21 10.69
N CYS A 42 2.88 -10.12 9.94
CA CYS A 42 1.80 -9.29 9.42
C CYS A 42 1.83 -9.24 7.89
N GLU A 43 0.64 -9.16 7.28
CA GLU A 43 0.52 -8.85 5.86
C GLU A 43 0.59 -7.34 5.67
N ILE A 44 1.73 -6.84 5.18
CA ILE A 44 1.89 -5.41 4.88
C ILE A 44 1.35 -5.09 3.47
N ARG A 45 0.40 -4.17 3.41
CA ARG A 45 -0.20 -3.65 2.17
C ARG A 45 0.14 -2.17 2.02
N SER A 46 0.36 -1.71 0.79
CA SER A 46 0.71 -0.33 0.50
C SER A 46 -0.07 0.25 -0.67
N PRO A 47 -0.19 1.59 -0.74
CA PRO A 47 -0.76 2.28 -1.90
C PRO A 47 0.09 2.12 -3.17
N THR A 48 1.35 1.68 -3.08
CA THR A 48 2.26 1.38 -4.20
C THR A 48 2.02 -0.01 -4.80
N ARG A 49 1.24 -0.89 -4.13
CA ARG A 49 0.89 -2.22 -4.65
C ARG A 49 0.24 -2.12 -6.03
N GLY A 50 0.79 -2.88 -6.99
CA GLY A 50 0.31 -2.94 -8.38
C GLY A 50 0.61 -1.69 -9.21
N LYS A 51 1.58 -0.86 -8.81
CA LYS A 51 1.94 0.39 -9.49
C LYS A 51 3.42 0.44 -9.85
N ASP A 52 3.91 -0.65 -10.46
CA ASP A 52 5.31 -0.73 -10.90
C ASP A 52 5.70 0.38 -11.88
N TRP A 53 4.73 0.94 -12.61
CA TRP A 53 4.93 2.10 -13.48
C TRP A 53 5.50 3.33 -12.75
N ILE A 54 5.32 3.44 -11.42
CA ILE A 54 5.89 4.54 -10.62
C ILE A 54 7.43 4.44 -10.55
N LYS A 55 8.01 3.25 -10.70
CA LYS A 55 9.48 3.04 -10.63
C LYS A 55 10.23 3.83 -11.70
N ASP A 56 9.57 4.10 -12.83
CA ASP A 56 10.14 4.84 -13.95
C ASP A 56 9.91 6.36 -13.83
N VAL A 57 9.22 6.81 -12.77
CA VAL A 57 8.91 8.23 -12.54
C VAL A 57 9.95 8.85 -11.62
N LYS A 58 10.60 9.92 -12.08
CA LYS A 58 11.60 10.66 -11.28
C LYS A 58 11.01 11.30 -10.03
N GLN A 59 9.79 11.82 -10.14
CA GLN A 59 9.06 12.44 -9.04
C GLN A 59 7.57 12.47 -9.40
N LEU A 60 6.70 12.06 -8.49
CA LEU A 60 5.27 12.27 -8.67
C LEU A 60 4.95 13.75 -8.49
N ASP A 61 4.66 14.44 -9.59
CA ASP A 61 4.17 15.81 -9.51
C ASP A 61 2.77 15.81 -8.86
N GLY A 62 2.56 16.73 -7.92
CA GLY A 62 1.24 17.03 -7.37
C GLY A 62 0.29 17.69 -8.39
N LEU A 63 0.75 17.90 -9.63
CA LEU A 63 -0.04 18.30 -10.80
C LEU A 63 0.02 17.26 -11.94
N ALA A 64 0.63 16.07 -11.75
CA ALA A 64 0.57 14.94 -12.70
C ALA A 64 -0.83 14.29 -12.76
N TYR A 65 -1.87 15.05 -12.42
CA TYR A 65 -3.26 14.60 -12.31
C TYR A 65 -4.06 14.83 -13.59
N ASP A 66 -3.49 15.54 -14.56
CA ASP A 66 -4.19 15.97 -15.77
C ASP A 66 -4.12 14.93 -16.91
N GLU A 67 -3.14 14.01 -16.88
CA GLU A 67 -2.91 13.04 -17.96
C GLU A 67 -3.00 11.56 -17.55
N GLN A 68 -2.87 11.22 -16.26
CA GLN A 68 -3.11 9.84 -15.76
C GLN A 68 -3.94 9.83 -14.46
N LEU A 69 -5.02 9.04 -14.50
CA LEU A 69 -6.09 8.94 -13.51
C LEU A 69 -5.63 8.47 -12.11
N PHE A 70 -5.02 9.38 -11.34
CA PHE A 70 -5.04 9.32 -9.88
C PHE A 70 -5.68 10.58 -9.24
N GLY A 71 -6.35 11.42 -10.05
CA GLY A 71 -6.79 12.76 -9.64
C GLY A 71 -8.30 12.99 -9.45
N SER A 72 -9.17 11.99 -9.59
CA SER A 72 -10.59 12.18 -9.22
C SER A 72 -10.87 11.58 -7.84
N ILE A 73 -11.82 12.18 -7.10
CA ILE A 73 -12.40 11.60 -5.88
C ILE A 73 -12.75 10.12 -6.08
N SER A 74 -13.21 9.75 -7.27
CA SER A 74 -13.49 8.37 -7.68
C SER A 74 -12.26 7.46 -7.68
N ALA A 75 -11.06 7.97 -7.99
CA ALA A 75 -9.80 7.22 -7.94
C ALA A 75 -9.30 7.02 -6.50
N ILE A 76 -9.51 8.01 -5.63
CA ILE A 76 -9.29 7.89 -4.19
C ILE A 76 -10.25 6.85 -3.60
N ILE A 77 -11.54 6.90 -3.95
CA ILE A 77 -12.57 5.95 -3.52
C ILE A 77 -12.34 4.54 -4.10
N LYS A 78 -11.79 4.40 -5.32
CA LYS A 78 -11.42 3.09 -5.87
C LYS A 78 -10.18 2.49 -5.21
N ARG A 79 -9.23 3.34 -4.80
CA ARG A 79 -8.06 2.94 -3.99
C ARG A 79 -8.52 2.50 -2.61
N ASP A 80 -9.40 3.29 -1.98
CA ASP A 80 -10.13 2.96 -0.75
C ASP A 80 -10.88 1.62 -0.89
N HIS A 81 -11.62 1.40 -1.98
CA HIS A 81 -12.33 0.13 -2.21
C HIS A 81 -11.42 -1.11 -2.27
N TRP A 82 -10.29 -1.02 -2.97
CA TRP A 82 -9.32 -2.13 -3.07
C TRP A 82 -8.42 -2.29 -1.83
N ASP A 83 -8.34 -1.27 -0.99
CA ASP A 83 -7.70 -1.30 0.32
C ASP A 83 -8.67 -1.79 1.43
N VAL A 84 -9.98 -1.58 1.28
CA VAL A 84 -11.06 -1.95 2.21
C VAL A 84 -11.57 -3.37 1.99
N HIS A 85 -11.70 -3.83 0.75
CA HIS A 85 -12.34 -5.13 0.50
C HIS A 85 -11.37 -6.29 0.29
N GLY A 86 -10.11 -6.03 -0.08
CA GLY A 86 -9.21 -7.08 -0.58
C GLY A 86 -9.79 -7.76 -1.82
N SER A 87 -8.95 -8.49 -2.55
CA SER A 87 -9.44 -9.43 -3.57
C SER A 87 -10.15 -10.62 -2.92
#